data_AF-A0A7S2JK37-F1
#
_entry.id   AF-A0A7S2JK37-F1
#
_cell.length_a   1.000
_cell.length_b   1.000
_cell.length_c   1.000
_cell.angle_alpha   90.00
_cell.angle_beta   90.00
_cell.angle_gamma   90.00
#
_symmetry.space_group_name_H-M   'P 1'
#
loop_
_entity.id
_entity.type
_entity.pdbx_description
1 polymer ?
#
loop_
_entity_poly.entity_id
_entity_poly.type
_entity_poly.pdbx_seq_one_letter_code
_entity_poly.pdbx_strand_id
1 'polypeptide(L)'
;RTQKQVRLMRRCYDIGFLDASFEATPVLSLEGQPYPLLSTSLAEAACDVELRNVTLEDGTFDCTKLPECDLSCNDLADENGDDTSDLFLFARAAMCTAQWWVHALVLRTIFAIIIWIFLNFFRVVFISGIVRVCWNWLNTGQFSYLATCLADGTKTYNDDDLADRVAAMLGRMKLVGLGLVTVACVSQVPWIYAMQHFIRDLAYNTLT
;
A
#
# COMPACT_ATOMS: atom_id res chain seq x y z
N ARG A 1 -22.30 -33.20 -24.71
CA ARG A 1 -21.90 -33.42 -23.30
C ARG A 1 -22.56 -32.29 -22.50
N THR A 2 -23.70 -32.56 -21.88
CA THR A 2 -24.48 -31.57 -21.12
C THR A 2 -23.61 -31.02 -19.99
N GLN A 3 -23.24 -29.75 -20.05
CA GLN A 3 -22.47 -29.11 -18.99
C GLN A 3 -23.37 -28.97 -17.77
N LYS A 4 -22.98 -29.61 -16.67
CA LYS A 4 -23.55 -29.35 -15.35
C LYS A 4 -23.38 -27.87 -15.05
N GLN A 5 -24.51 -27.22 -14.72
CA GLN A 5 -24.70 -25.99 -13.94
C GLN A 5 -23.42 -25.15 -13.74
N VAL A 6 -23.45 -23.88 -14.14
CA VAL A 6 -22.35 -22.95 -13.94
C VAL A 6 -22.16 -22.65 -12.44
N ARG A 7 -21.52 -23.59 -11.75
CA ARG A 7 -20.81 -23.39 -10.48
C ARG A 7 -19.37 -22.92 -10.72
N LEU A 8 -19.04 -22.50 -11.94
CA LEU A 8 -17.67 -22.13 -12.35
C LEU A 8 -17.16 -20.93 -11.57
N MET A 9 -17.99 -19.91 -11.33
CA MET A 9 -17.57 -18.74 -10.55
C MET A 9 -17.28 -19.10 -9.08
N ARG A 10 -18.14 -19.88 -8.42
CA ARG A 10 -17.92 -20.33 -7.02
C ARG A 10 -16.66 -21.19 -6.84
N ARG A 11 -16.18 -21.85 -7.90
CA ARG A 11 -14.94 -22.65 -7.87
C ARG A 11 -13.66 -21.83 -8.05
N CYS A 12 -13.76 -20.64 -8.63
CA CYS A 12 -12.60 -19.79 -8.91
C CYS A 12 -12.22 -18.90 -7.70
N TYR A 13 -13.16 -18.68 -6.78
CA TYR A 13 -12.93 -17.91 -5.56
C TYR A 13 -12.71 -18.85 -4.38
N ASP A 14 -11.67 -18.60 -3.58
CA ASP A 14 -11.53 -19.22 -2.26
C ASP A 14 -12.46 -18.50 -1.29
N ILE A 15 -13.74 -18.90 -1.32
CA ILE A 15 -14.83 -18.26 -0.56
C ILE A 15 -14.55 -18.33 0.95
N GLY A 16 -13.90 -19.40 1.42
CA GLY A 16 -13.56 -19.55 2.84
C GLY A 16 -12.54 -18.52 3.30
N PHE A 17 -11.50 -18.25 2.50
CA PHE A 17 -10.54 -17.18 2.78
C PHE A 17 -11.19 -15.79 2.75
N LEU A 18 -12.07 -15.54 1.77
CA LEU A 18 -12.73 -14.24 1.60
C LEU A 18 -13.74 -13.96 2.73
N ASP A 19 -14.56 -14.92 3.10
CA ASP A 19 -15.53 -14.74 4.18
C ASP A 19 -14.85 -14.56 5.54
N ALA A 20 -13.81 -15.35 5.85
CA ALA A 20 -13.03 -15.17 7.08
C ALA A 20 -12.41 -13.78 7.17
N SER A 21 -11.98 -13.22 6.03
CA SER A 21 -11.47 -11.85 5.96
C SER A 21 -12.55 -10.79 6.18
N PHE A 22 -13.78 -11.03 5.71
CA PHE A 22 -14.94 -10.13 5.90
C PHE A 22 -15.53 -10.21 7.31
N GLU A 23 -15.58 -11.39 7.93
CA GLU A 23 -16.01 -11.55 9.32
C GLU A 23 -15.06 -10.83 10.29
N ALA A 24 -13.74 -10.84 10.00
CA ALA A 24 -12.74 -10.14 10.80
C ALA A 24 -12.85 -8.61 10.71
N THR A 25 -13.40 -8.07 9.61
CA THR A 25 -13.58 -6.63 9.41
C THR A 25 -14.95 -6.34 8.79
N PRO A 26 -16.01 -6.22 9.60
CA PRO A 26 -17.36 -5.99 9.07
C PRO A 26 -17.41 -4.63 8.37
N VAL A 27 -17.51 -4.67 7.05
CA VAL A 27 -17.74 -3.47 6.25
C VAL A 27 -19.20 -3.08 6.43
N LEU A 28 -19.45 -1.88 6.93
CA LEU A 28 -20.80 -1.35 7.10
C LEU A 28 -21.25 -0.61 5.84
N SER A 29 -22.52 -0.75 5.48
CA SER A 29 -23.19 0.06 4.47
C SER A 29 -23.29 1.52 4.92
N LEU A 30 -23.71 2.41 4.03
CA LEU A 30 -24.01 3.79 4.39
C LEU A 30 -25.11 3.89 5.47
N GLU A 31 -26.00 2.90 5.56
CA GLU A 31 -27.02 2.79 6.63
C GLU A 31 -26.51 2.09 7.90
N GLY A 32 -25.23 1.74 7.97
CA GLY A 32 -24.63 1.10 9.15
C GLY A 32 -24.95 -0.40 9.29
N GLN A 33 -25.46 -1.05 8.24
CA GLN A 33 -25.70 -2.49 8.24
C GLN A 33 -24.46 -3.23 7.73
N PRO A 34 -24.03 -4.34 8.35
CA PRO A 34 -22.92 -5.12 7.82
C PRO A 34 -23.26 -5.67 6.43
N TYR A 35 -22.34 -5.53 5.48
CA TYR A 35 -22.48 -6.15 4.18
C TYR A 35 -22.57 -7.68 4.34
N PRO A 36 -23.48 -8.36 3.63
CA PRO A 36 -23.55 -9.80 3.65
C PRO A 36 -22.26 -10.43 3.15
N LEU A 37 -21.88 -11.57 3.72
CA LEU A 37 -20.69 -12.32 3.31
C LEU A 37 -20.77 -12.68 1.82
N LEU A 38 -19.61 -12.79 1.19
CA LEU A 38 -19.56 -13.09 -0.24
C LEU A 38 -20.13 -14.49 -0.51
N SER A 39 -19.94 -15.47 0.38
CA SER A 39 -20.65 -16.76 0.30
C SER A 39 -22.15 -16.62 0.30
N THR A 40 -22.70 -15.79 1.20
CA THR A 40 -24.16 -15.64 1.33
C THR A 40 -24.75 -15.01 0.07
N SER A 41 -24.09 -14.00 -0.48
CA SER A 41 -24.50 -13.35 -1.73
C SER A 41 -24.34 -14.30 -2.93
N LEU A 42 -23.25 -15.09 -2.97
CA LEU A 42 -23.02 -16.06 -4.04
C LEU A 42 -23.94 -17.28 -3.94
N ALA A 43 -24.43 -17.63 -2.75
CA ALA A 43 -25.32 -18.77 -2.48
C ALA A 43 -26.78 -18.47 -2.84
N GLU A 44 -27.09 -17.23 -3.16
CA GLU A 44 -28.42 -16.79 -3.55
C GLU A 44 -28.83 -17.42 -4.89
N ALA A 45 -30.09 -17.82 -5.00
CA ALA A 45 -30.62 -18.52 -6.18
C ALA A 45 -30.50 -17.68 -7.47
N ALA A 46 -30.50 -16.35 -7.33
CA ALA A 46 -30.26 -15.41 -8.42
C ALA A 46 -28.86 -15.58 -9.07
N CYS A 47 -27.89 -16.10 -8.32
CA CYS A 47 -26.55 -16.41 -8.84
C CYS A 47 -26.43 -17.83 -9.44
N ASP A 48 -27.45 -18.69 -9.28
CA ASP A 48 -27.48 -20.06 -9.80
C ASP A 48 -28.21 -20.09 -11.15
N VAL A 49 -27.59 -19.53 -12.20
CA VAL A 49 -28.15 -19.53 -13.56
C VAL A 49 -27.91 -20.89 -14.22
N GLU A 50 -29.00 -21.60 -14.54
CA GLU A 50 -28.95 -22.88 -15.23
C GLU A 50 -28.76 -22.67 -16.75
N LEU A 51 -27.50 -22.56 -17.20
CA LEU A 51 -27.21 -22.47 -18.65
C LEU A 51 -27.56 -23.80 -19.35
N ARG A 52 -28.77 -23.89 -19.89
CA ARG A 52 -29.19 -24.98 -20.79
C ARG A 52 -29.12 -24.47 -22.23
N ASN A 53 -28.47 -25.24 -23.11
CA ASN A 53 -28.35 -24.94 -24.55
C ASN A 53 -27.70 -23.59 -24.93
N VAL A 54 -26.83 -23.03 -24.08
CA VAL A 54 -26.07 -21.83 -24.47
C VAL A 54 -24.89 -22.25 -25.35
N THR A 55 -25.10 -22.27 -26.66
CA THR A 55 -24.02 -22.20 -27.63
C THR A 55 -23.70 -20.73 -27.81
N LEU A 56 -22.49 -20.28 -27.43
CA LEU A 56 -21.99 -18.99 -27.89
C LEU A 56 -21.82 -19.10 -29.41
N GLU A 57 -22.82 -18.61 -30.16
CA GLU A 57 -22.61 -18.32 -31.58
C GLU A 57 -21.65 -17.14 -31.65
N ASP A 58 -20.48 -17.40 -32.24
CA ASP A 58 -19.38 -16.50 -32.58
C ASP A 58 -19.18 -15.29 -31.64
N GLY A 59 -18.15 -15.35 -30.79
CA GLY A 59 -17.78 -14.30 -29.84
C GLY A 59 -17.23 -13.00 -30.45
N THR A 60 -17.53 -12.73 -31.72
CA THR A 60 -17.19 -11.51 -32.45
C THR A 60 -18.34 -10.51 -32.34
N PHE A 61 -18.27 -9.64 -31.33
CA PHE A 61 -19.23 -8.55 -31.16
C PHE A 61 -18.95 -7.43 -32.18
N ASP A 62 -19.89 -7.20 -33.09
CA ASP A 62 -19.85 -6.06 -34.02
C ASP A 62 -20.29 -4.79 -33.27
N CYS A 63 -19.33 -4.09 -32.67
CA CYS A 63 -19.54 -2.86 -31.86
C CYS A 63 -20.32 -1.76 -32.60
N THR A 64 -20.44 -1.82 -33.93
CA THR A 64 -21.21 -0.84 -34.71
C THR A 64 -22.69 -1.20 -34.87
N LYS A 65 -23.06 -2.44 -34.54
CA LYS A 65 -24.44 -2.95 -34.59
C LYS A 65 -25.05 -3.20 -33.22
N LEU A 66 -24.31 -2.96 -32.13
CA LEU A 66 -24.93 -3.01 -30.82
C LEU A 66 -25.94 -1.86 -30.70
N PRO A 67 -27.23 -2.16 -30.46
CA PRO A 67 -28.20 -1.10 -30.18
C PRO A 67 -27.74 -0.34 -28.93
N GLU A 68 -28.01 0.96 -28.88
CA GLU A 68 -27.89 1.72 -27.63
C GLU A 68 -28.73 1.00 -26.57
N CYS A 69 -28.11 0.62 -25.45
CA CYS A 69 -28.82 0.00 -24.33
C CYS A 69 -29.75 1.03 -23.69
N ASP A 70 -30.95 1.18 -24.24
CA ASP A 70 -32.04 1.91 -23.62
C ASP A 70 -32.74 0.94 -22.65
N LEU A 71 -32.14 0.77 -21.47
CA LEU A 71 -32.72 -0.03 -20.40
C LEU A 71 -33.82 0.81 -19.73
N SER A 72 -35.08 0.58 -20.09
CA SER A 72 -36.19 1.12 -19.31
C SER A 72 -36.30 0.33 -17.98
N CYS A 73 -36.77 0.96 -16.91
CA CYS A 73 -36.93 0.29 -15.61
C CYS A 73 -37.91 -0.90 -15.63
N ASN A 74 -38.66 -1.09 -16.73
CA ASN A 74 -39.59 -2.20 -16.93
C ASN A 74 -38.98 -3.35 -17.75
N ASP A 75 -37.76 -3.20 -18.31
CA ASP A 75 -37.08 -4.21 -19.13
C ASP A 75 -36.16 -5.13 -18.32
N LEU A 76 -36.30 -5.13 -16.99
CA LEU A 76 -35.56 -6.00 -16.09
C LEU A 76 -36.22 -7.37 -15.94
N ALA A 77 -37.29 -7.68 -16.68
CA ALA A 77 -37.86 -9.02 -16.71
C ALA A 77 -37.11 -9.89 -17.74
N ASP A 78 -36.78 -11.13 -17.37
CA ASP A 78 -36.23 -12.10 -18.32
C ASP A 78 -37.27 -12.47 -19.40
N GLU A 79 -36.87 -13.27 -20.39
CA GLU A 79 -37.77 -13.74 -21.46
C GLU A 79 -38.97 -14.58 -20.95
N ASN A 80 -38.95 -15.00 -19.68
CA ASN A 80 -40.02 -15.73 -19.00
C ASN A 80 -40.90 -14.82 -18.12
N GLY A 81 -40.56 -13.52 -18.01
CA GLY A 81 -41.27 -12.56 -17.18
C GLY A 81 -40.83 -12.52 -15.71
N ASP A 82 -39.72 -13.17 -15.37
CA ASP A 82 -39.16 -13.15 -14.01
C ASP A 82 -38.35 -11.87 -13.80
N ASP A 83 -38.68 -11.14 -12.73
CA ASP A 83 -38.06 -9.86 -12.39
C ASP A 83 -36.59 -10.08 -11.96
N THR A 84 -35.66 -9.52 -12.73
CA THR A 84 -34.21 -9.56 -12.49
C THR A 84 -33.67 -8.26 -11.87
N SER A 85 -34.54 -7.36 -11.40
CA SER A 85 -34.14 -6.10 -10.77
C SER A 85 -33.18 -6.29 -9.58
N ASP A 86 -33.32 -7.40 -8.85
CA ASP A 86 -32.41 -7.79 -7.77
C ASP A 86 -30.99 -8.11 -8.26
N LEU A 87 -30.84 -8.66 -9.47
CA LEU A 87 -29.54 -9.02 -10.05
C LEU A 87 -28.65 -7.79 -10.24
N PHE A 88 -29.24 -6.67 -10.64
CA PHE A 88 -28.51 -5.40 -10.78
C PHE A 88 -28.00 -4.88 -9.44
N LEU A 89 -28.81 -5.01 -8.38
CA LEU A 89 -28.43 -4.60 -7.03
C LEU A 89 -27.24 -5.44 -6.52
N PHE A 90 -27.29 -6.75 -6.68
CA PHE A 90 -26.23 -7.66 -6.25
C PHE A 90 -24.96 -7.52 -7.08
N ALA A 91 -25.07 -7.36 -8.40
CA ALA A 91 -23.92 -7.10 -9.27
C ALA A 91 -23.22 -5.78 -8.89
N ARG A 92 -24.00 -4.73 -8.58
CA ARG A 92 -23.48 -3.45 -8.11
C ARG A 92 -22.78 -3.60 -6.76
N ALA A 93 -23.36 -4.33 -5.81
CA ALA A 93 -22.75 -4.60 -4.51
C ALA A 93 -21.41 -5.35 -4.67
N ALA A 94 -21.37 -6.40 -5.48
CA ALA A 94 -20.15 -7.16 -5.77
C ALA A 94 -19.06 -6.31 -6.43
N MET A 95 -19.42 -5.43 -7.39
CA MET A 95 -18.47 -4.49 -7.99
C MET A 95 -17.91 -3.49 -6.98
N CYS A 96 -18.74 -2.94 -6.10
CA CYS A 96 -18.29 -2.03 -5.05
C CYS A 96 -17.30 -2.71 -4.10
N THR A 97 -17.57 -3.96 -3.71
CA THR A 97 -16.67 -4.75 -2.86
C THR A 97 -15.34 -5.05 -3.55
N ALA A 98 -15.36 -5.43 -4.83
CA ALA A 98 -14.16 -5.67 -5.61
C ALA A 98 -13.34 -4.39 -5.80
N GLN A 99 -13.99 -3.27 -6.12
CA GLN A 99 -13.34 -1.96 -6.25
C GLN A 99 -12.70 -1.51 -4.94
N TRP A 100 -13.36 -1.78 -3.80
CA TRP A 100 -12.80 -1.50 -2.48
C TRP A 100 -11.53 -2.31 -2.22
N TRP A 101 -11.54 -3.61 -2.54
CA TRP A 101 -10.38 -4.47 -2.37
C TRP A 101 -9.19 -4.03 -3.23
N VAL A 102 -9.45 -3.70 -4.50
CA VAL A 102 -8.42 -3.18 -5.41
C VAL A 102 -7.83 -1.87 -4.87
N HIS A 103 -8.67 -0.94 -4.38
CA HIS A 103 -8.17 0.29 -3.77
C HIS A 103 -7.35 0.03 -2.51
N ALA A 104 -7.81 -0.86 -1.63
CA ALA A 104 -7.09 -1.22 -0.41
C ALA A 104 -5.72 -1.84 -0.73
N LEU A 105 -5.65 -2.73 -1.72
CA LEU A 105 -4.41 -3.36 -2.16
C LEU A 105 -3.43 -2.35 -2.74
N VAL A 106 -3.91 -1.46 -3.63
CA VAL A 106 -3.09 -0.42 -4.26
C VAL A 106 -2.56 0.55 -3.22
N LEU A 107 -3.42 1.06 -2.32
CA LEU A 107 -3.02 1.97 -1.25
C LEU A 107 -2.00 1.32 -0.33
N ARG A 108 -2.23 0.08 0.11
CA ARG A 108 -1.29 -0.68 0.95
C ARG A 108 0.08 -0.80 0.27
N THR A 109 0.11 -1.12 -1.01
CA THR A 109 1.35 -1.28 -1.78
C THR A 109 2.10 0.05 -1.91
N ILE A 110 1.39 1.13 -2.23
CA ILE A 110 1.98 2.48 -2.34
C ILE A 110 2.53 2.94 -0.99
N PHE A 111 1.78 2.78 0.10
CA PHE A 111 2.25 3.13 1.44
C PHE A 111 3.49 2.33 1.83
N ALA A 112 3.53 1.02 1.53
CA ALA A 112 4.71 0.20 1.80
C ALA A 112 5.95 0.70 1.05
N ILE A 113 5.80 1.08 -0.23
CA ILE A 113 6.90 1.66 -1.02
C ILE A 113 7.36 3.00 -0.43
N ILE A 114 6.42 3.88 -0.08
CA ILE A 114 6.73 5.20 0.51
C ILE A 114 7.48 5.01 1.83
N ILE A 115 6.99 4.16 2.73
CA ILE A 115 7.62 3.87 4.02
C ILE A 115 9.03 3.33 3.80
N TRP A 116 9.21 2.40 2.85
CA TRP A 116 10.52 1.87 2.51
C TRP A 116 11.50 2.95 2.04
N ILE A 117 11.06 3.88 1.18
CA ILE A 117 11.89 5.01 0.73
C ILE A 117 12.31 5.87 1.93
N PHE A 118 11.37 6.26 2.79
CA PHE A 118 11.67 7.08 3.97
C PHE A 118 12.62 6.38 4.93
N LEU A 119 12.43 5.09 5.20
CA LEU A 119 13.33 4.30 6.06
C LEU A 119 14.77 4.28 5.52
N ASN A 120 14.94 4.05 4.21
CA ASN A 120 16.26 4.04 3.60
C ASN A 120 16.89 5.43 3.57
N PHE A 121 16.11 6.47 3.26
CA PHE A 121 16.58 7.85 3.29
C PHE A 121 17.11 8.23 4.68
N PHE A 122 16.32 7.98 5.74
CA PHE A 122 16.74 8.30 7.10
C PHE A 122 17.89 7.42 7.60
N ARG A 123 18.02 6.18 7.12
CA ARG A 123 19.20 5.35 7.39
C ARG A 123 20.48 5.99 6.85
N VAL A 124 20.45 6.54 5.64
CA VAL A 124 21.60 7.26 5.06
C VAL A 124 21.90 8.52 5.87
N VAL A 125 20.88 9.29 6.24
CA VAL A 125 21.03 10.49 7.08
C VAL A 125 21.63 10.14 8.44
N PHE A 126 21.18 9.05 9.07
CA PHE A 126 21.67 8.56 10.34
C PHE A 126 23.15 8.16 10.27
N ILE A 127 23.53 7.36 9.27
CA ILE A 127 24.94 6.96 9.08
C ILE A 127 25.80 8.19 8.81
N SER A 128 25.35 9.14 7.99
CA SER A 128 26.05 10.41 7.75
C SER A 128 26.26 11.20 9.04
N GLY A 129 25.25 11.24 9.91
CA GLY A 129 25.32 11.85 11.23
C GLY A 129 26.35 11.16 12.13
N ILE A 130 26.31 9.82 12.22
CA ILE A 130 27.27 9.03 13.02
C ILE A 130 28.69 9.26 12.55
N VAL A 131 28.96 9.21 11.24
CA VAL A 131 30.32 9.42 10.70
C VAL A 131 30.88 10.78 11.12
N ARG A 132 30.04 11.83 11.13
CA ARG A 132 30.45 13.17 11.57
C ARG A 132 30.69 13.24 13.09
N VAL A 133 29.88 12.57 13.90
CA VAL A 133 30.04 12.53 15.36
C VAL A 133 31.28 11.72 15.76
N CYS A 134 31.47 10.57 15.11
CA CYS A 134 32.58 9.65 15.36
C CYS A 134 33.87 10.01 14.62
N TRP A 135 33.92 11.18 13.95
CA TRP A 135 35.09 11.62 13.21
C TRP A 135 36.37 11.58 14.05
N ASN A 136 36.28 11.98 15.32
CA ASN A 136 37.43 11.96 16.24
C ASN A 136 37.98 10.56 16.51
N TRP A 137 37.17 9.51 16.34
CA TRP A 137 37.61 8.13 16.51
C TRP A 137 38.11 7.54 15.19
N LEU A 138 37.59 8.05 14.07
CA LEU A 138 38.05 7.68 12.73
C LEU A 138 39.42 8.29 12.40
N ASN A 139 39.71 9.48 12.94
CA ASN A 139 41.01 10.10 12.79
C ASN A 139 42.02 9.44 13.74
N THR A 140 42.80 8.49 13.23
CA THR A 140 43.86 7.77 13.95
C THR A 140 45.08 8.62 14.30
N GLY A 141 44.98 9.95 14.17
CA GLY A 141 46.09 10.88 14.36
C GLY A 141 47.10 10.89 13.21
N GLN A 142 46.88 10.09 12.17
CA GLN A 142 47.75 10.08 10.97
C GLN A 142 47.50 11.26 10.04
N PHE A 143 46.35 11.93 10.17
CA PHE A 143 46.05 13.13 9.42
C PHE A 143 46.33 14.36 10.29
N SER A 144 47.52 14.96 10.12
CA SER A 144 47.86 16.26 10.68
C SER A 144 47.71 17.34 9.61
N TYR A 145 47.01 18.43 9.92
CA TYR A 145 46.95 19.59 9.04
C TYR A 145 48.29 20.32 9.07
N LEU A 146 49.00 20.38 7.93
CA LEU A 146 50.37 20.91 7.85
C LEU A 146 50.39 22.42 7.52
N ALA A 147 49.51 22.88 6.63
CA ALA A 147 49.26 24.29 6.32
C ALA A 147 48.03 24.43 5.41
N THR A 148 47.43 25.62 5.36
CA THR A 148 46.55 26.02 4.25
C THR A 148 47.31 26.99 3.35
N CYS A 149 47.43 26.67 2.06
CA CYS A 149 48.08 27.53 1.09
C CYS A 149 47.07 28.05 0.07
N LEU A 150 47.20 29.32 -0.31
CA LEU A 150 46.54 29.88 -1.48
C LEU A 150 47.16 29.29 -2.77
N ALA A 151 46.51 29.54 -3.93
CA ALA A 151 46.99 29.04 -5.22
C ALA A 151 48.39 29.53 -5.60
N ASP A 152 48.87 30.61 -4.97
CA ASP A 152 50.21 31.18 -5.10
C ASP A 152 51.24 30.57 -4.12
N GLY A 153 50.83 29.61 -3.28
CA GLY A 153 51.68 28.95 -2.29
C GLY A 153 51.88 29.74 -0.99
N THR A 154 51.23 30.89 -0.82
CA THR A 154 51.33 31.67 0.42
C THR A 154 50.51 31.05 1.54
N LYS A 155 51.10 30.96 2.75
CA LYS A 155 50.38 30.52 3.95
C LYS A 155 49.32 31.56 4.31
N THR A 156 48.06 31.14 4.40
CA THR A 156 46.94 32.05 4.66
C THR A 156 46.78 32.40 6.14
N TYR A 157 47.23 31.52 7.04
CA TYR A 157 47.08 31.66 8.49
C TYR A 157 48.36 31.19 9.20
N ASN A 158 48.62 31.75 10.39
CA ASN A 158 49.60 31.21 11.32
C ASN A 158 49.14 29.84 11.83
N ASP A 159 50.10 29.00 12.23
CA ASP A 159 49.81 27.60 12.59
C ASP A 159 48.84 27.50 13.79
N ASP A 160 48.92 28.43 14.76
CA ASP A 160 48.00 28.52 15.91
C ASP A 160 46.57 28.91 15.49
N ASP A 161 46.43 29.95 14.66
CA ASP A 161 45.12 30.41 14.15
C ASP A 161 44.44 29.33 13.30
N LEU A 162 45.23 28.52 12.58
CA LEU A 162 44.72 27.41 11.78
C LEU A 162 44.17 26.30 12.69
N ALA A 163 44.88 25.96 13.77
CA ALA A 163 44.46 24.94 14.72
C ALA A 163 43.10 25.31 15.35
N ASP A 164 42.94 26.56 15.79
CA ASP A 164 41.69 27.06 16.38
C ASP A 164 40.53 27.02 15.37
N ARG A 165 40.77 27.43 14.12
CA ARG A 165 39.76 27.37 13.06
C ARG A 165 39.36 25.95 12.70
N VAL A 166 40.31 25.01 12.66
CA VAL A 166 40.03 23.59 12.45
C VAL A 166 39.23 23.03 13.62
N ALA A 167 39.60 23.33 14.86
CA ALA A 167 38.84 22.91 16.04
C ALA A 167 37.40 23.44 16.01
N ALA A 168 37.21 24.70 15.63
CA ALA A 168 35.88 25.30 15.45
C ALA A 168 35.08 24.62 14.32
N MET A 169 35.72 24.34 13.18
CA MET A 169 35.08 23.61 12.06
C MET A 169 34.66 22.20 12.48
N LEU A 170 35.52 21.47 13.19
CA LEU A 170 35.23 20.14 13.72
C LEU A 170 34.10 20.18 14.74
N GLY A 171 34.09 21.17 15.63
CA GLY A 171 33.00 21.41 16.57
C GLY A 171 31.66 21.61 15.85
N ARG A 172 31.65 22.42 14.78
CA ARG A 172 30.48 22.62 13.93
C ARG A 172 30.06 21.33 13.22
N MET A 173 31.00 20.55 12.66
CA MET A 173 30.69 19.27 12.01
C MET A 173 30.05 18.28 12.99
N LYS A 174 30.55 18.21 14.22
CA LYS A 174 29.97 17.38 15.29
C LYS A 174 28.55 17.80 15.65
N LEU A 175 28.32 19.11 15.80
CA LEU A 175 26.99 19.65 16.11
C LEU A 175 25.98 19.35 14.99
N VAL A 176 26.39 19.52 13.73
CA VAL A 176 25.55 19.14 12.58
C VAL A 176 25.30 17.63 12.57
N GLY A 177 26.32 16.81 12.85
CA GLY A 177 26.19 15.36 12.94
C GLY A 177 25.15 14.94 14.00
N LEU A 178 25.19 15.55 15.18
CA LEU A 178 24.23 15.29 16.26
C LEU A 178 22.80 15.70 15.86
N GLY A 179 22.67 16.81 15.14
CA GLY A 179 21.39 17.22 14.54
C GLY A 179 20.84 16.17 13.58
N LEU A 180 21.66 15.66 12.66
CA LEU A 180 21.25 14.63 11.69
C LEU A 180 20.82 13.33 12.38
N VAL A 181 21.57 12.88 13.40
CA VAL A 181 21.21 11.68 14.18
C VAL A 181 19.87 11.88 14.89
N THR A 182 19.69 13.03 15.55
CA THR A 182 18.45 13.34 16.28
C THR A 182 17.24 13.35 15.35
N VAL A 183 17.34 14.05 14.21
CA VAL A 183 16.27 14.09 13.21
C VAL A 183 15.96 12.69 12.67
N ALA A 184 16.99 11.89 12.38
CA ALA A 184 16.80 10.54 11.88
C ALA A 184 16.16 9.60 12.91
N CYS A 185 16.41 9.76 14.21
CA CYS A 185 15.75 8.98 15.26
C CYS A 185 14.31 9.44 15.48
N VAL A 186 14.07 10.75 15.59
CA VAL A 186 12.73 11.32 15.81
C VAL A 186 11.79 10.99 14.64
N SER A 187 12.30 10.98 13.41
CA SER A 187 11.49 10.62 12.24
C SER A 187 11.02 9.16 12.22
N GLN A 188 11.62 8.27 13.03
CA GLN A 188 11.17 6.88 13.17
C GLN A 188 10.04 6.71 14.18
N VAL A 189 9.85 7.65 15.10
CA VAL A 189 8.85 7.54 16.17
C VAL A 189 7.42 7.31 15.65
N PRO A 190 6.94 8.03 14.61
CA PRO A 190 5.59 7.82 14.09
C PRO A 190 5.37 6.40 13.55
N TRP A 191 6.38 5.82 12.89
CA TRP A 191 6.30 4.47 12.34
C TRP A 191 6.30 3.40 13.43
N ILE A 192 7.15 3.56 14.44
CA ILE A 192 7.19 2.67 15.60
C ILE A 192 5.84 2.71 16.34
N TYR A 193 5.29 3.91 16.56
CA TYR A 193 3.99 4.10 17.20
C TYR A 193 2.85 3.48 16.38
N ALA A 194 2.81 3.73 15.08
CA ALA A 194 1.83 3.13 14.17
C ALA A 194 1.92 1.61 14.18
N MET A 195 3.12 1.04 14.06
CA MET A 195 3.33 -0.40 14.14
C MET A 195 2.87 -0.96 15.48
N GLN A 196 3.18 -0.31 16.61
CA GLN A 196 2.74 -0.80 17.92
C GLN A 196 1.21 -0.84 18.05
N HIS A 197 0.51 0.12 17.45
CA HIS A 197 -0.95 0.16 17.45
C HIS A 197 -1.53 -0.92 16.54
N PHE A 198 -1.12 -0.94 15.26
CA PHE A 198 -1.69 -1.85 14.26
C PHE A 198 -1.24 -3.32 14.42
N ILE A 199 -0.05 -3.60 14.95
CA ILE A 199 0.42 -4.98 15.16
C ILE A 199 -0.51 -5.73 16.11
N ARG A 200 -1.11 -5.06 17.09
CA ARG A 200 -2.06 -5.71 18.02
C ARG A 200 -3.30 -6.21 17.27
N ASP A 201 -3.78 -5.44 16.30
CA ASP A 201 -4.93 -5.81 15.48
C ASP A 201 -4.55 -6.85 14.41
N LEU A 202 -3.30 -6.84 13.91
CA LEU A 202 -2.79 -7.82 12.94
C LEU A 202 -2.47 -9.19 13.56
N ALA A 203 -1.96 -9.24 14.80
CA ALA A 203 -1.59 -10.48 15.48
C ALA A 203 -2.81 -11.31 15.93
N TYR A 204 -3.94 -10.65 16.18
CA TYR A 204 -5.18 -11.34 16.53
C TYR A 204 -5.81 -12.10 15.34
N ASN A 205 -5.55 -11.66 14.10
CA ASN A 205 -6.15 -12.22 12.89
C ASN A 205 -5.34 -13.35 12.22
N THR A 206 -4.18 -13.74 12.78
CA THR A 206 -3.35 -14.82 12.23
C THR A 206 -3.30 -16.08 13.10
N LEU A 207 -3.97 -16.07 14.26
CA LEU A 207 -3.98 -17.18 15.23
C LEU A 207 -5.37 -17.80 15.45
N THR A 208 -6.37 -17.44 14.65
CA THR A 208 -7.70 -18.06 14.58
C THR A 208 -8.01 -18.40 13.14
#